data_AF-J4UKL7-F1
#
_entry.id   AF-J4UKL7-F1
#
_cell.length_a   1.000
_cell.length_b   1.000
_cell.length_c   1.000
_cell.angle_alpha   90.00
_cell.angle_beta   90.00
_cell.angle_gamma   90.00
#
_symmetry.space_group_name_H-M   'P 1'
#
loop_
_entity.id
_entity.type
_entity.pdbx_description
1 polymer ?
#
loop_
_entity_poly.entity_id
_entity_poly.type
_entity_poly.pdbx_seq_one_letter_code
_entity_poly.pdbx_strand_id
1 'polypeptide(L)'
;MVRIKRGLKFRWILCFVIFSLALLIYGNHLFRERAKKLEDMRKKEALEFMDDGWKKYRMMQYAGANMEYTDSKGNIKVIETEPVLIDIFDEAIDPYILGKTPSLGSFRITEGEETLELIQNFNDNMSHLKIWNNREGRYMTISENEGLEEFKDINSFEELWEYMNKQNDEGVIYINELDIVGHDRTGRPGKFIYDYGNGESKEISENVIILFELFKDKYKDWS
;
A
#
# COMPACT_ATOMS: atom_id res chain seq x y z
N MET A 1 -24.90 -61.59 -52.69
CA MET A 1 -24.87 -61.33 -51.22
C MET A 1 -23.46 -61.64 -50.72
N VAL A 2 -22.68 -60.84 -50.00
CA VAL A 2 -22.76 -59.47 -49.47
C VAL A 2 -21.30 -58.98 -49.41
N ARG A 3 -20.93 -57.98 -50.21
CA ARG A 3 -19.58 -57.36 -50.18
C ARG A 3 -19.65 -56.03 -49.42
N ILE A 4 -19.92 -56.08 -48.13
CA ILE A 4 -19.96 -54.90 -47.26
C ILE A 4 -19.48 -55.35 -45.88
N LYS A 5 -18.27 -54.98 -45.44
CA LYS A 5 -17.86 -54.94 -44.02
C LYS A 5 -16.42 -54.48 -43.73
N ARG A 6 -15.55 -54.23 -44.73
CA ARG A 6 -14.20 -53.68 -44.48
C ARG A 6 -14.16 -52.15 -44.32
N GLY A 7 -14.98 -51.39 -45.06
CA GLY A 7 -14.98 -49.92 -45.01
C GLY A 7 -15.64 -49.30 -43.76
N LEU A 8 -16.57 -50.01 -43.11
CA LEU A 8 -17.29 -49.48 -41.95
C LEU A 8 -16.35 -49.37 -40.73
N LYS A 9 -15.58 -50.43 -40.41
CA LYS A 9 -14.64 -50.44 -39.28
C LYS A 9 -13.53 -49.37 -39.43
N PHE A 10 -13.04 -49.13 -40.65
CA PHE A 10 -12.03 -48.10 -40.91
C PHE A 10 -12.58 -46.68 -40.70
N ARG A 11 -13.83 -46.41 -41.09
CA ARG A 11 -14.49 -45.11 -40.85
C ARG A 11 -14.69 -44.82 -39.36
N TRP A 12 -15.05 -45.83 -38.56
CA TRP A 12 -15.19 -45.65 -37.10
C TRP A 12 -13.86 -45.35 -36.41
N ILE A 13 -12.78 -46.04 -36.82
CA ILE A 13 -11.42 -45.76 -36.33
C ILE A 13 -11.01 -44.33 -36.71
N LEU A 14 -11.27 -43.92 -37.95
CA LEU A 14 -10.98 -42.57 -38.42
C LEU A 14 -11.78 -41.51 -37.64
N CYS A 15 -13.07 -41.73 -37.38
CA CYS A 15 -13.89 -40.82 -36.56
C CYS A 15 -13.36 -40.71 -35.13
N PHE A 16 -12.91 -41.81 -34.51
CA PHE A 16 -12.33 -41.78 -33.17
C PHE A 16 -11.03 -40.99 -33.15
N VAL A 17 -10.15 -41.18 -34.14
CA VAL A 17 -8.90 -40.42 -34.28
C VAL A 17 -9.17 -38.91 -34.45
N ILE A 18 -10.11 -38.53 -35.32
CA ILE A 18 -10.49 -37.12 -35.52
C ILE A 18 -11.07 -36.53 -34.22
N PHE A 19 -11.93 -37.27 -33.52
CA PHE A 19 -12.51 -36.85 -32.25
C PHE A 19 -11.45 -36.67 -31.15
N SER A 20 -10.51 -37.61 -31.03
CA SER A 20 -9.37 -37.49 -30.10
C SER A 20 -8.48 -36.28 -30.43
N LEU A 21 -8.21 -36.01 -31.71
CA LEU A 21 -7.48 -34.81 -32.14
C LEU A 21 -8.22 -33.52 -31.78
N ALA A 22 -9.54 -33.47 -32.01
CA ALA A 22 -10.37 -32.33 -31.63
C ALA A 22 -10.34 -32.09 -30.11
N LEU A 23 -10.40 -33.15 -29.30
CA LEU A 23 -10.26 -33.06 -27.84
C LEU A 23 -8.88 -32.58 -27.41
N LEU A 24 -7.81 -32.99 -28.07
CA LEU A 24 -6.45 -32.50 -27.77
C LEU A 24 -6.29 -31.02 -28.10
N ILE A 25 -6.82 -30.59 -29.25
CA ILE A 25 -6.79 -29.17 -29.67
C ILE A 25 -7.60 -28.33 -28.67
N TYR A 26 -8.83 -28.76 -28.35
CA TYR A 26 -9.70 -28.07 -27.41
C TYR A 26 -9.12 -28.06 -25.98
N GLY A 27 -8.58 -29.19 -25.53
CA GLY A 27 -7.90 -29.30 -24.25
C GLY A 27 -6.72 -28.35 -24.15
N ASN A 28 -5.85 -28.33 -25.16
CA ASN A 28 -4.71 -27.42 -25.21
C ASN A 28 -5.14 -25.94 -25.22
N HIS A 29 -6.21 -25.59 -25.94
CA HIS A 29 -6.80 -24.25 -25.90
C HIS A 29 -7.23 -23.88 -24.47
N LEU A 30 -8.01 -24.74 -23.81
CA LEU A 30 -8.49 -24.52 -22.45
C LEU A 30 -7.34 -24.42 -21.42
N PHE A 31 -6.30 -25.25 -21.57
CA PHE A 31 -5.10 -25.17 -20.73
C PHE A 31 -4.38 -23.83 -20.88
N ARG A 32 -4.24 -23.31 -22.09
CA ARG A 32 -3.63 -22.00 -22.35
C ARG A 32 -4.44 -20.86 -21.74
N GLU A 33 -5.76 -20.88 -21.87
CA GLU A 33 -6.63 -19.87 -21.25
C GLU A 33 -6.50 -19.88 -19.72
N ARG A 34 -6.50 -21.07 -19.11
CA ARG A 34 -6.32 -21.22 -17.65
C ARG A 34 -4.94 -20.76 -17.20
N ALA A 35 -3.88 -21.11 -17.93
CA ALA A 35 -2.52 -20.68 -17.63
C ALA A 35 -2.39 -19.15 -17.67
N LYS A 36 -2.95 -18.51 -18.71
CA LYS A 36 -2.97 -17.05 -18.83
C LYS A 36 -3.74 -16.39 -17.68
N LYS A 37 -4.93 -16.88 -17.36
CA LYS A 37 -5.72 -16.36 -16.24
C LYS A 37 -4.98 -16.49 -14.90
N LEU A 38 -4.28 -17.61 -14.68
CA LEU A 38 -3.48 -17.81 -13.48
C LEU A 38 -2.30 -16.84 -13.41
N GLU A 39 -1.60 -16.62 -14.52
CA GLU A 39 -0.52 -15.64 -14.61
C GLU A 39 -1.02 -14.21 -14.32
N ASP A 40 -2.15 -13.82 -14.91
CA ASP A 40 -2.76 -12.50 -14.68
C ASP A 40 -3.18 -12.31 -13.21
N MET A 41 -3.76 -13.35 -12.57
CA MET A 41 -4.10 -13.31 -11.15
C MET A 41 -2.84 -13.15 -10.28
N ARG A 42 -1.78 -13.90 -10.56
CA ARG A 42 -0.53 -13.82 -9.78
C ARG A 42 0.18 -12.48 -9.93
N LYS A 43 0.15 -11.89 -11.11
CA LYS A 43 0.67 -10.53 -11.33
C LYS A 43 -0.11 -9.50 -10.52
N LYS A 44 -1.44 -9.64 -10.46
CA LYS A 44 -2.27 -8.78 -9.63
C LYS A 44 -1.93 -8.93 -8.14
N GLU A 45 -1.82 -10.15 -7.64
CA GLU A 45 -1.44 -10.42 -6.24
C GLU A 45 -0.03 -9.92 -5.91
N ALA A 46 0.91 -9.99 -6.87
CA ALA A 46 2.25 -9.41 -6.71
C ALA A 46 2.20 -7.88 -6.55
N LEU A 47 1.33 -7.19 -7.30
CA LEU A 47 1.13 -5.75 -7.14
C LEU A 47 0.53 -5.41 -5.77
N GLU A 48 -0.48 -6.16 -5.33
CA GLU A 48 -1.10 -5.99 -3.99
C GLU A 48 -0.08 -6.25 -2.87
N PHE A 49 0.80 -7.23 -3.04
CA PHE A 49 1.90 -7.52 -2.11
C PHE A 49 2.93 -6.39 -2.05
N MET A 50 3.30 -5.79 -3.19
CA MET A 50 4.19 -4.64 -3.22
C MET A 50 3.56 -3.43 -2.53
N ASP A 51 2.29 -3.14 -2.80
CA ASP A 51 1.55 -2.04 -2.18
C ASP A 51 1.49 -2.20 -0.66
N ASP A 52 1.16 -3.41 -0.19
CA ASP A 52 1.13 -3.74 1.24
C ASP A 52 2.52 -3.56 1.91
N GLY A 53 3.59 -4.02 1.23
CA GLY A 53 4.96 -3.86 1.69
C GLY A 53 5.37 -2.40 1.81
N TRP A 54 5.16 -1.60 0.76
CA TRP A 54 5.48 -0.17 0.78
C TRP A 54 4.71 0.61 1.84
N LYS A 55 3.42 0.31 2.00
CA LYS A 55 2.57 0.97 2.99
C LYS A 55 3.06 0.70 4.42
N LYS A 56 3.39 -0.56 4.74
CA LYS A 56 3.98 -0.91 6.04
C LYS A 56 5.38 -0.30 6.21
N TYR A 57 6.17 -0.27 5.15
CA TYR A 57 7.51 0.35 5.18
C TYR A 57 7.44 1.85 5.50
N ARG A 58 6.49 2.60 4.93
CA ARG A 58 6.26 4.01 5.30
C ARG A 58 5.91 4.16 6.79
N MET A 59 5.04 3.30 7.31
CA MET A 59 4.69 3.30 8.74
C MET A 59 5.89 2.99 9.64
N MET A 60 6.78 2.07 9.21
CA MET A 60 8.05 1.81 9.87
C MET A 60 8.92 3.07 9.93
N GLN A 61 9.07 3.77 8.80
CA GLN A 61 9.87 5.00 8.72
C GLN A 61 9.31 6.16 9.56
N TYR A 62 7.99 6.37 9.53
CA TYR A 62 7.36 7.54 10.13
C TYR A 62 7.01 7.34 11.60
N ALA A 63 6.40 6.20 11.93
CA ALA A 63 5.90 5.90 13.28
C ALA A 63 6.89 5.07 14.11
N GLY A 64 8.14 4.89 13.65
CA GLY A 64 9.18 4.12 14.35
C GLY A 64 8.77 2.67 14.63
N ALA A 65 7.89 2.11 13.80
CA ALA A 65 7.42 0.74 13.93
C ALA A 65 8.48 -0.25 13.44
N ASN A 66 8.37 -1.51 13.85
CA ASN A 66 9.20 -2.61 13.35
C ASN A 66 8.49 -3.33 12.21
N MET A 67 9.24 -3.73 11.18
CA MET A 67 8.69 -4.45 10.03
C MET A 67 9.41 -5.77 9.79
N GLU A 68 8.63 -6.82 9.54
CA GLU A 68 9.11 -8.17 9.26
C GLU A 68 8.43 -8.74 8.01
N TYR A 69 9.15 -9.58 7.29
CA TYR A 69 8.63 -10.40 6.20
C TYR A 69 8.76 -11.87 6.53
N THR A 70 7.67 -12.63 6.37
CA THR A 70 7.67 -14.09 6.47
C THR A 70 7.53 -14.69 5.06
N ASP A 71 8.52 -15.46 4.62
CA ASP A 71 8.52 -16.07 3.29
C ASP A 71 7.55 -17.26 3.17
N SER A 72 7.40 -17.81 1.96
CA SER A 72 6.52 -18.96 1.71
C SER A 72 6.89 -20.24 2.45
N LYS A 73 8.07 -20.29 3.07
CA LYS A 73 8.60 -21.42 3.85
C LYS A 73 8.53 -21.15 5.35
N GLY A 74 8.09 -19.96 5.77
CA GLY A 74 8.01 -19.55 7.17
C GLY A 74 9.30 -18.94 7.72
N ASN A 75 10.29 -18.59 6.88
CA ASN A 75 11.49 -17.88 7.34
C ASN A 75 11.17 -16.40 7.51
N ILE A 76 11.65 -15.80 8.59
CA ILE A 76 11.42 -14.40 8.93
C ILE A 76 12.67 -13.57 8.58
N LYS A 77 12.46 -12.43 7.93
CA LYS A 77 13.47 -11.40 7.69
C LYS A 77 13.00 -10.08 8.30
N VAL A 78 13.85 -9.43 9.08
CA VAL A 78 13.63 -8.06 9.56
C VAL A 78 13.93 -7.10 8.42
N ILE A 79 13.09 -6.08 8.25
CA ILE A 79 13.23 -5.04 7.24
C ILE A 79 13.60 -3.76 7.97
N GLU A 80 14.80 -3.25 7.71
CA GLU A 80 15.29 -2.00 8.32
C GLU A 80 15.48 -0.90 7.28
N THR A 81 15.62 -1.27 6.00
CA THR A 81 15.96 -0.34 4.92
C THR A 81 15.21 -0.68 3.64
N GLU A 82 15.05 0.32 2.77
CA GLU A 82 14.39 0.18 1.48
C GLU A 82 15.06 -0.88 0.58
N PRO A 83 16.41 -0.96 0.47
CA PRO A 83 17.05 -2.03 -0.30
C PRO A 83 16.64 -3.43 0.15
N VAL A 84 16.49 -3.66 1.47
CA VAL A 84 16.05 -4.97 2.00
C VAL A 84 14.61 -5.29 1.57
N LEU A 85 13.73 -4.28 1.53
CA LEU A 85 12.37 -4.44 1.03
C LEU A 85 12.35 -4.77 -0.47
N ILE A 86 13.17 -4.07 -1.26
CA ILE A 86 13.30 -4.29 -2.71
C ILE A 86 13.84 -5.70 -2.99
N ASP A 87 14.88 -6.14 -2.26
CA ASP A 87 15.41 -7.51 -2.38
C ASP A 87 14.34 -8.56 -2.10
N ILE A 88 13.45 -8.32 -1.12
CA ILE A 88 12.31 -9.21 -0.84
C ILE A 88 11.33 -9.26 -2.01
N PHE A 89 11.02 -8.12 -2.64
CA PHE A 89 10.15 -8.10 -3.82
C PHE A 89 10.74 -8.93 -4.96
N ASP A 90 12.02 -8.73 -5.27
CA ASP A 90 12.71 -9.47 -6.33
C ASP A 90 12.77 -10.98 -6.05
N GLU A 91 13.05 -11.35 -4.80
CA GLU A 91 13.12 -12.76 -4.38
C GLU A 91 11.75 -13.46 -4.35
N ALA A 92 10.67 -12.75 -4.00
CA ALA A 92 9.36 -13.35 -3.80
C ALA A 92 8.51 -13.39 -5.08
N ILE A 93 8.52 -12.30 -5.86
CA ILE A 93 7.55 -12.07 -6.95
C ILE A 93 7.84 -12.97 -8.15
N ASP A 94 9.09 -13.02 -8.60
CA ASP A 94 9.47 -13.77 -9.82
C ASP A 94 9.18 -15.28 -9.68
N PRO A 95 9.62 -15.96 -8.60
CA PRO A 95 9.27 -17.35 -8.38
C PRO A 95 7.77 -17.58 -8.26
N TYR A 96 7.03 -16.63 -7.67
CA TYR A 96 5.59 -16.74 -7.50
C TYR A 96 4.84 -16.68 -8.83
N ILE A 97 5.10 -15.66 -9.65
CA ILE A 97 4.48 -15.49 -10.97
C ILE A 97 4.76 -16.72 -11.84
N LEU A 98 6.00 -17.22 -11.83
CA LEU A 98 6.41 -18.44 -12.55
C LEU A 98 5.83 -19.74 -11.95
N GLY A 99 5.19 -19.70 -10.79
CA GLY A 99 4.60 -20.86 -10.13
C GLY A 99 5.58 -21.81 -9.47
N LYS A 100 6.78 -21.32 -9.18
CA LYS A 100 7.82 -22.06 -8.44
C LYS A 100 7.56 -22.03 -6.93
N THR A 101 6.88 -21.00 -6.43
CA THR A 101 6.43 -20.89 -5.04
C THR A 101 4.91 -20.87 -4.95
N PRO A 102 4.32 -21.40 -3.84
CA PRO A 102 2.88 -21.43 -3.66
C PRO A 102 2.30 -20.10 -3.16
N SER A 103 3.11 -19.20 -2.59
CA SER A 103 2.70 -17.89 -2.07
C SER A 103 3.84 -16.88 -2.11
N LEU A 104 3.51 -15.59 -1.97
CA LEU A 104 4.45 -14.48 -1.86
C LEU A 104 5.03 -14.31 -0.44
N GLY A 105 4.45 -14.96 0.56
CA GLY A 105 4.70 -14.67 1.97
C GLY A 105 3.79 -13.54 2.49
N SER A 106 4.20 -12.89 3.58
CA SER A 106 3.42 -11.79 4.18
C SER A 106 4.29 -10.84 4.97
N PHE A 107 3.94 -9.56 4.94
CA PHE A 107 4.53 -8.54 5.80
C PHE A 107 3.76 -8.38 7.10
N ARG A 108 4.49 -8.14 8.18
CA ARG A 108 3.97 -7.79 9.50
C ARG A 108 4.61 -6.49 9.96
N ILE A 109 3.82 -5.66 10.60
CA ILE A 109 4.29 -4.45 11.29
C ILE A 109 3.86 -4.51 12.75
N THR A 110 4.71 -4.05 13.65
CA THR A 110 4.46 -3.99 15.09
C THR A 110 5.05 -2.73 15.67
N GLU A 111 4.61 -2.35 16.87
CA GLU A 111 5.20 -1.24 17.62
C GLU A 111 6.72 -1.42 17.79
N GLY A 112 7.46 -0.33 17.60
CA GLY A 112 8.86 -0.22 17.95
C GLY A 112 9.06 0.58 19.24
N GLU A 113 10.31 0.76 19.63
CA GLU A 113 10.68 1.39 20.90
C GLU A 113 10.19 2.84 21.01
N GLU A 114 10.25 3.58 19.90
CA GLU A 114 9.88 5.00 19.85
C GLU A 114 8.43 5.25 19.42
N THR A 115 7.66 4.20 19.06
CA THR A 115 6.35 4.37 18.39
C THR A 115 5.38 5.24 19.18
N LEU A 116 5.28 5.04 20.49
CA LEU A 116 4.37 5.82 21.33
C LEU A 116 4.81 7.29 21.48
N GLU A 117 6.10 7.57 21.55
CA GLU A 117 6.61 8.96 21.59
C GLU A 117 6.30 9.68 20.27
N LEU A 118 6.52 9.00 19.14
CA LEU A 118 6.25 9.56 17.82
C LEU A 118 4.75 9.80 17.60
N ILE A 119 3.88 8.91 18.08
CA ILE A 119 2.42 9.12 18.06
C ILE A 119 2.03 10.35 18.89
N GLN A 120 2.61 10.52 20.09
CA GLN A 120 2.33 11.69 20.92
C GLN A 120 2.74 12.99 20.22
N ASN A 121 3.91 13.00 19.57
CA ASN A 121 4.35 14.15 18.81
C ASN A 121 3.47 14.41 17.57
N PHE A 122 3.04 13.36 16.88
CA PHE A 122 2.07 13.45 15.79
C PHE A 122 0.74 14.06 16.25
N ASN A 123 0.20 13.63 17.40
CA ASN A 123 -1.02 14.20 17.96
C ASN A 123 -0.88 15.70 18.29
N ASP A 124 0.24 16.07 18.93
CA ASP A 124 0.57 17.47 19.26
C ASP A 124 0.60 18.32 17.98
N ASN A 125 1.34 17.86 16.97
CA ASN A 125 1.45 18.54 15.69
C ASN A 125 0.11 18.64 14.95
N MET A 126 -0.65 17.55 14.83
CA MET A 126 -1.95 17.56 14.16
C MET A 126 -2.99 18.45 14.85
N SER A 127 -2.91 18.58 16.18
CA SER A 127 -3.83 19.41 16.97
C SER A 127 -3.49 20.90 16.92
N HIS A 128 -2.19 21.23 16.85
CA HIS A 128 -1.71 22.60 17.06
C HIS A 128 -1.17 23.29 15.80
N LEU A 129 -0.67 22.54 14.82
CA LEU A 129 -0.27 23.12 13.55
C LEU A 129 -1.49 23.57 12.76
N LYS A 130 -1.42 24.80 12.26
CA LYS A 130 -2.44 25.37 11.40
C LYS A 130 -1.81 25.91 10.14
N ILE A 131 -2.51 25.72 9.04
CA ILE A 131 -2.13 26.20 7.71
C ILE A 131 -3.02 27.36 7.29
N TRP A 132 -2.42 28.39 6.71
CA TRP A 132 -3.17 29.49 6.10
C TRP A 132 -3.89 29.01 4.85
N ASN A 133 -5.23 29.00 4.89
CA ASN A 133 -6.02 28.69 3.73
C ASN A 133 -6.39 29.98 2.97
N ASN A 134 -5.90 30.10 1.74
CA ASN A 134 -6.11 31.29 0.90
C ASN A 134 -7.58 31.49 0.49
N ARG A 135 -8.38 30.42 0.39
CA ARG A 135 -9.78 30.49 -0.03
C ARG A 135 -10.67 30.96 1.09
N GLU A 136 -10.46 30.41 2.29
CA GLU A 136 -11.21 30.76 3.50
C GLU A 136 -10.71 32.04 4.18
N GLY A 137 -9.47 32.47 3.89
CA GLY A 137 -8.87 33.68 4.45
C GLY A 137 -8.60 33.56 5.96
N ARG A 138 -8.32 32.35 6.45
CA ARG A 138 -8.03 32.04 7.85
C ARG A 138 -7.05 30.87 7.98
N TYR A 139 -6.46 30.74 9.16
CA TYR A 139 -5.77 29.52 9.55
C TYR A 139 -6.78 28.38 9.82
N MET A 140 -6.47 27.19 9.33
CA MET A 140 -7.25 25.96 9.51
C MET A 140 -6.35 24.85 10.04
N THR A 141 -6.94 23.82 10.64
CA THR A 141 -6.16 22.63 11.03
C THR A 141 -5.67 21.88 9.77
N ILE A 142 -4.67 21.02 9.94
CA ILE A 142 -4.21 20.15 8.85
C ILE A 142 -5.37 19.30 8.32
N SER A 143 -6.14 18.65 9.21
CA SER A 143 -7.31 17.86 8.81
C SER A 143 -8.32 18.64 7.98
N GLU A 144 -8.69 19.85 8.42
CA GLU A 144 -9.64 20.69 7.66
C GLU A 144 -9.10 21.03 6.26
N ASN A 145 -7.81 21.32 6.15
CA ASN A 145 -7.20 21.74 4.89
C ASN A 145 -7.01 20.59 3.90
N GLU A 146 -6.60 19.42 4.38
CA GLU A 146 -6.35 18.23 3.57
C GLU A 146 -7.60 17.36 3.37
N GLY A 147 -8.77 17.83 3.81
CA GLY A 147 -10.04 17.12 3.63
C GLY A 147 -10.17 15.83 4.44
N LEU A 148 -9.50 15.77 5.59
CA LEU A 148 -9.59 14.66 6.55
C LEU A 148 -10.74 14.90 7.52
N GLU A 149 -11.15 13.85 8.24
CA GLU A 149 -12.03 14.01 9.38
C GLU A 149 -11.39 14.87 10.48
N GLU A 150 -12.23 15.47 11.35
CA GLU A 150 -11.77 16.19 12.53
C GLU A 150 -10.81 15.31 13.34
N PHE A 151 -9.59 15.82 13.53
CA PHE A 151 -8.53 15.06 14.18
C PHE A 151 -8.89 14.76 15.64
N LYS A 152 -8.54 13.55 16.07
CA LYS A 152 -8.65 13.10 17.46
C LYS A 152 -7.35 12.40 17.83
N ASP A 153 -6.95 12.58 19.08
CA ASP A 153 -5.74 11.97 19.61
C ASP A 153 -5.76 10.46 19.40
N ILE A 154 -4.66 9.97 18.83
CA ILE A 154 -4.39 8.56 18.58
C ILE A 154 -3.65 7.98 19.79
N ASN A 155 -4.16 6.89 20.35
CA ASN A 155 -3.69 6.34 21.64
C ASN A 155 -2.95 5.01 21.48
N SER A 156 -2.89 4.46 20.26
CA SER A 156 -2.21 3.21 19.96
C SER A 156 -1.73 3.17 18.51
N PHE A 157 -0.79 2.26 18.22
CA PHE A 157 -0.35 2.05 16.84
C PHE A 157 -1.46 1.48 15.94
N GLU A 158 -2.39 0.70 16.49
CA GLU A 158 -3.54 0.20 15.72
C GLU A 158 -4.45 1.36 15.28
N GLU A 159 -4.77 2.28 16.20
CA GLU A 159 -5.53 3.49 15.87
C GLU A 159 -4.79 4.35 14.83
N LEU A 160 -3.46 4.46 14.93
CA LEU A 160 -2.66 5.15 13.93
C LEU A 160 -2.76 4.48 12.57
N TRP A 161 -2.60 3.16 12.53
CA TRP A 161 -2.70 2.38 11.32
C TRP A 161 -4.06 2.58 10.66
N GLU A 162 -5.15 2.43 11.42
CA GLU A 162 -6.51 2.68 10.93
C GLU A 162 -6.66 4.10 10.37
N TYR A 163 -6.24 5.12 11.13
CA TYR A 163 -6.29 6.52 10.71
C TYR A 163 -5.55 6.74 9.39
N MET A 164 -4.31 6.25 9.27
CA MET A 164 -3.46 6.44 8.09
C MET A 164 -4.00 5.80 6.81
N ASN A 165 -4.90 4.81 6.93
CA ASN A 165 -5.56 4.24 5.75
C ASN A 165 -7.08 4.32 5.69
N LYS A 166 -7.63 5.31 6.40
CA LYS A 166 -8.88 5.95 5.98
C LYS A 166 -8.72 6.63 4.63
N GLN A 167 -9.85 6.86 3.96
CA GLN A 167 -9.95 7.62 2.73
C GLN A 167 -10.75 8.89 2.96
N ASN A 168 -10.37 9.97 2.29
CA ASN A 168 -11.20 11.17 2.21
C ASN A 168 -12.33 10.99 1.20
N ASP A 169 -13.17 12.03 1.04
CA ASP A 169 -14.30 12.04 0.11
C ASP A 169 -13.87 11.92 -1.36
N GLU A 170 -12.59 12.19 -1.68
CA GLU A 170 -11.99 12.01 -3.01
C GLU A 170 -11.42 10.59 -3.23
N GLY A 171 -11.49 9.72 -2.22
CA GLY A 171 -10.99 8.34 -2.27
C GLY A 171 -9.47 8.21 -2.09
N VAL A 172 -8.79 9.29 -1.69
CA VAL A 172 -7.35 9.30 -1.41
C VAL A 172 -7.11 8.88 0.03
N ILE A 173 -6.12 8.01 0.25
CA ILE A 173 -5.77 7.53 1.59
C ILE A 173 -5.05 8.62 2.39
N TYR A 174 -5.33 8.72 3.69
CA TYR A 174 -4.83 9.80 4.55
C TYR A 174 -3.30 9.89 4.59
N ILE A 175 -2.60 8.76 4.60
CA ILE A 175 -1.12 8.74 4.54
C ILE A 175 -0.58 9.45 3.28
N ASN A 176 -1.33 9.45 2.17
CA ASN A 176 -0.92 10.14 0.94
C ASN A 176 -1.27 11.63 0.99
N GLU A 177 -2.41 12.00 1.58
CA GLU A 177 -2.75 13.43 1.77
C GLU A 177 -1.77 14.10 2.72
N LEU A 178 -1.35 13.39 3.78
CA LEU A 178 -0.39 13.89 4.75
C LEU A 178 1.07 13.79 4.29
N ASP A 179 1.36 13.11 3.18
CA ASP A 179 2.74 12.93 2.67
C ASP A 179 3.41 14.30 2.45
N ILE A 180 2.63 15.28 1.96
CA ILE A 180 3.04 16.67 1.74
C ILE A 180 1.90 17.63 2.13
N VAL A 181 1.97 18.19 3.33
CA VAL A 181 1.05 19.24 3.81
C VAL A 181 1.60 20.61 3.39
N GLY A 182 0.73 21.55 3.01
CA GLY A 182 1.16 22.91 2.63
C GLY A 182 1.10 23.22 1.14
N HIS A 183 0.85 22.20 0.31
CA HIS A 183 0.82 22.36 -1.14
C HIS A 183 -0.63 22.42 -1.65
N ASP A 184 -1.28 23.57 -1.52
CA ASP A 184 -2.68 23.81 -1.97
C ASP A 184 -2.87 23.79 -3.51
N ARG A 185 -1.88 23.27 -4.26
CA ARG A 185 -1.79 23.22 -5.72
C ARG A 185 -1.88 24.60 -6.41
N THR A 186 -1.83 25.70 -5.65
CA THR A 186 -1.79 27.06 -6.20
C THR A 186 -0.37 27.52 -6.55
N GLY A 187 0.64 26.69 -6.26
CA GLY A 187 2.06 27.02 -6.46
C GLY A 187 2.57 28.09 -5.49
N ARG A 188 1.81 28.39 -4.44
CA ARG A 188 2.22 29.30 -3.37
C ARG A 188 2.78 28.48 -2.21
N PRO A 189 3.82 28.99 -1.52
CA PRO A 189 4.27 28.38 -0.29
C PRO A 189 3.15 28.39 0.75
N GLY A 190 2.99 27.28 1.48
CA GLY A 190 2.15 27.23 2.66
C GLY A 190 2.65 28.23 3.71
N LYS A 191 1.76 28.65 4.61
CA LYS A 191 2.14 29.42 5.79
C LYS A 191 1.60 28.69 6.99
N PHE A 192 2.48 28.41 7.94
CA PHE A 192 2.16 27.62 9.11
C PHE A 192 2.29 28.45 10.37
N ILE A 193 1.38 28.20 11.29
CA ILE A 193 1.54 28.61 12.68
C ILE A 193 1.42 27.38 13.58
N TYR A 194 2.03 27.46 14.74
CA TYR A 194 1.73 26.61 15.87
C TYR A 194 0.85 27.40 16.84
N ASP A 195 -0.38 26.94 17.06
CA ASP A 195 -1.34 27.55 17.98
C ASP A 195 -1.32 26.82 19.32
N TYR A 196 -0.87 27.50 20.39
CA TYR A 196 -0.75 26.90 21.72
C TYR A 196 -2.11 26.69 22.42
N GLY A 197 -3.21 27.18 21.86
CA GLY A 197 -4.56 27.06 22.44
C GLY A 197 -4.83 28.00 23.62
N ASN A 198 -3.85 28.78 24.06
CA ASN A 198 -3.97 29.80 25.10
C ASN A 198 -4.13 31.23 24.52
N GLY A 199 -4.32 31.35 23.20
CA GLY A 199 -4.36 32.62 22.47
C GLY A 199 -3.01 33.09 21.95
N GLU A 200 -1.92 32.42 22.31
CA GLU A 200 -0.60 32.62 21.73
C GLU A 200 -0.41 31.69 20.53
N SER A 201 0.28 32.19 19.51
CA SER A 201 0.70 31.39 18.36
C SER A 201 2.08 31.84 17.92
N LYS A 202 2.78 30.96 17.21
CA LYS A 202 4.06 31.29 16.58
C LYS A 202 4.04 30.91 15.11
N GLU A 203 4.75 31.68 14.30
CA GLU A 203 4.99 31.34 12.90
C GLU A 203 6.00 30.19 12.82
N ILE A 204 5.76 29.24 11.92
CA ILE A 204 6.69 28.18 11.60
C ILE A 204 7.38 28.56 10.29
N SER A 205 8.71 28.57 10.29
CA SER A 205 9.52 28.95 9.13
C SER A 205 9.62 27.84 8.06
N GLU A 206 8.52 27.10 7.87
CA GLU A 206 8.38 26.10 6.82
C GLU A 206 7.22 26.46 5.92
N ASN A 207 7.35 26.08 4.65
CA ASN A 207 6.30 26.30 3.66
C ASN A 207 5.61 25.00 3.24
N VAL A 208 6.18 23.88 3.64
CA VAL A 208 5.71 22.52 3.41
C VAL A 208 6.09 21.73 4.66
N ILE A 209 5.20 20.86 5.11
CA ILE A 209 5.48 19.91 6.19
C ILE A 209 5.23 18.52 5.63
N ILE A 210 6.24 17.66 5.66
CA ILE A 210 6.07 16.26 5.20
C ILE A 210 5.63 15.36 6.36
N LEU A 211 5.00 14.23 6.04
CA LEU A 211 4.48 13.31 7.06
C LEU A 211 5.53 12.91 8.09
N PHE A 212 6.77 12.67 7.66
CA PHE A 212 7.87 12.33 8.56
C PHE A 212 8.12 13.39 9.64
N GLU A 213 8.03 14.68 9.29
CA GLU A 213 8.22 15.81 10.22
C GLU A 213 7.07 15.91 11.21
N LEU A 214 5.84 15.57 10.81
CA LEU A 214 4.70 15.50 11.74
C LEU A 214 4.96 14.49 12.87
N PHE A 215 5.72 13.43 12.64
CA PHE A 215 6.11 12.48 13.69
C PHE A 215 7.37 12.88 14.44
N LYS A 216 8.38 13.43 13.76
CA LYS A 216 9.72 13.62 14.35
C LYS A 216 9.95 15.00 14.93
N ASP A 217 9.38 16.05 14.34
CA ASP A 217 9.68 17.42 14.73
C ASP A 217 8.75 17.90 15.82
N LYS A 218 9.33 18.37 16.91
CA LYS A 218 8.59 19.00 18.02
C LYS A 218 8.37 20.46 17.69
N TYR A 219 7.43 20.75 16.79
CA TYR A 219 7.21 22.11 16.28
C TYR A 219 6.93 23.12 17.39
N LYS A 220 6.36 22.72 18.53
CA LYS A 220 6.19 23.57 19.73
C LYS A 220 7.49 24.15 20.29
N ASP A 221 8.62 23.48 20.07
CA ASP A 221 9.94 23.82 20.63
C ASP A 221 10.82 24.60 19.64
N TRP A 222 10.42 24.68 18.36
CA TRP A 222 11.14 25.43 17.35
C TRP A 222 11.22 26.92 17.69
N SER A 223 12.39 27.52 17.47
CA SER A 223 12.71 28.93 17.77
C SER A 223 12.62 29.83 16.56
#